data_AF-A0A3C0DXK8-F1
#
_entry.id   AF-A0A3C0DXK8-F1
#
_cell.length_a   1.000
_cell.length_b   1.000
_cell.length_c   1.000
_cell.angle_alpha   90.00
_cell.angle_beta   90.00
_cell.angle_gamma   90.00
#
_symmetry.space_group_name_H-M   'P 1'
#
loop_
_entity.id
_entity.type
_entity.pdbx_description
1 polymer ?
#
loop_
_entity_poly.entity_id
_entity_poly.type
_entity_poly.pdbx_seq_one_letter_code
_entity_poly.pdbx_strand_id
1 'polypeptide(L)'
;HVVGQDHEALVKRELIERQTYMYPPFVRMVRLTLKHSDAQRVEAGASVLAARLHQRFGDRVIGPDTPALARINDLHIRQLTLKFERSLSPQQYRPLLEADLEEFQKDARWKRLRLTVDVDPV
;
A
#
# COMPACT_ATOMS: atom_id res chain seq x y z
N HIS A 1 1.43 28.44 37.80
CA HIS A 1 0.27 28.15 36.93
C HIS A 1 0.66 28.40 35.47
N VAL A 2 1.41 27.49 34.82
CA VAL A 2 1.64 27.51 33.35
C VAL A 2 1.98 26.07 32.91
N VAL A 3 0.98 25.22 32.70
CA VAL A 3 1.14 23.86 32.10
C VAL A 3 0.04 23.56 31.08
N GLY A 4 -0.83 24.54 30.78
CA GLY A 4 -2.01 24.32 29.91
C GLY A 4 -1.86 24.79 28.46
N GLN A 5 -0.91 25.69 28.16
CA GLN A 5 -0.87 26.38 26.86
C GLN A 5 0.09 25.75 25.84
N ASP A 6 1.09 24.99 26.29
CA ASP A 6 2.05 24.34 25.39
C ASP A 6 1.49 23.10 24.69
N HIS A 7 0.45 22.47 25.25
CA HIS A 7 -0.13 21.24 24.69
C HIS A 7 -0.94 21.49 23.41
N GLU A 8 -1.73 22.56 23.34
CA GLU A 8 -2.51 22.90 22.15
C GLU A 8 -1.63 23.34 20.98
N ALA A 9 -0.56 24.07 21.26
CA ALA A 9 0.40 24.53 20.24
C ALA A 9 1.21 23.36 19.66
N LEU A 10 1.60 22.37 20.50
CA LEU A 10 2.28 21.15 20.06
C LEU A 10 1.36 20.27 19.19
N VAL A 11 0.11 20.08 19.62
CA VAL A 11 -0.89 19.29 18.89
C VAL A 11 -1.20 19.90 17.53
N LYS A 12 -1.33 21.23 17.44
CA LYS A 12 -1.51 21.92 16.15
C LYS A 12 -0.32 21.74 15.21
N ARG A 13 0.92 21.79 15.72
CA ARG A 13 2.12 21.56 14.91
C ARG A 13 2.21 20.13 14.37
N GLU A 14 1.96 19.13 15.21
CA GLU A 14 1.89 17.72 14.79
C GLU A 14 0.80 17.47 13.73
N LEU A 15 -0.35 18.14 13.83
CA LEU A 15 -1.44 18.03 12.86
C LEU A 15 -1.08 18.65 11.49
N ILE A 16 -0.35 19.77 11.50
CA ILE A 16 0.13 20.45 10.27
C ILE A 16 1.20 19.61 9.57
N GLU A 17 2.10 18.97 10.33
CA GLU A 17 3.07 18.03 9.75
C GLU A 17 2.38 16.80 9.16
N ARG A 18 1.37 16.23 9.84
CA ARG A 18 0.60 15.08 9.30
C ARG A 18 -0.19 15.39 8.03
N GLN A 19 -0.66 16.63 7.84
CA GLN A 19 -1.24 17.09 6.57
C GLN A 19 -0.19 17.18 5.45
N THR A 20 1.02 17.60 5.78
CA THR A 20 2.13 17.75 4.82
C THR A 20 2.70 16.39 4.39
N TYR A 21 2.66 15.37 5.25
CA TYR A 21 3.30 14.06 5.03
C TYR A 21 2.35 12.90 4.66
N MET A 22 1.06 13.15 4.41
CA MET A 22 0.10 12.10 3.97
C MET A 22 0.07 10.86 4.88
N TYR A 23 0.07 11.04 6.20
CA TYR A 23 -0.17 9.97 7.18
C TYR A 23 -1.60 10.04 7.75
N PRO A 24 -2.17 8.92 8.23
CA PRO A 24 -3.56 8.84 8.71
C PRO A 24 -3.81 9.89 9.81
N PRO A 25 -4.94 10.63 9.82
CA PRO A 25 -6.27 10.31 9.26
C PRO A 25 -6.58 10.94 7.88
N PHE A 26 -5.62 11.32 7.05
CA PHE A 26 -5.92 12.11 5.82
C PHE A 26 -5.91 11.32 4.51
N VAL A 27 -5.48 10.05 4.53
CA VAL A 27 -5.40 9.17 3.35
C VAL A 27 -6.06 7.81 3.62
N ARG A 28 -6.58 7.17 2.56
CA ARG A 28 -6.96 5.75 2.52
C ARG A 28 -5.74 4.94 2.10
N MET A 29 -5.44 3.87 2.82
CA MET A 29 -4.29 3.03 2.51
C MET A 29 -4.76 1.67 2.02
N VAL A 30 -4.20 1.19 0.90
CA VAL A 30 -4.45 -0.15 0.39
C VAL A 30 -3.12 -0.90 0.35
N ARG A 31 -3.01 -1.98 1.11
CA ARG A 31 -1.83 -2.83 1.13
C ARG A 31 -2.07 -4.08 0.31
N LEU A 32 -1.22 -4.29 -0.68
CA LEU A 32 -1.15 -5.51 -1.47
C LEU A 32 -0.03 -6.37 -0.94
N THR A 33 -0.32 -7.64 -0.65
CA THR A 33 0.69 -8.60 -0.18
C THR A 33 0.79 -9.75 -1.17
N LEU A 34 1.99 -9.98 -1.69
CA LEU A 34 2.31 -11.08 -2.59
C LEU A 34 3.07 -12.14 -1.80
N LYS A 35 2.64 -13.40 -1.90
CA LYS A 35 3.28 -14.53 -1.21
C LYS A 35 3.47 -15.72 -2.14
N HIS A 36 4.66 -16.32 -2.10
CA HIS A 36 4.97 -17.58 -2.78
C HIS A 36 6.18 -18.25 -2.11
N SER A 37 6.34 -19.56 -2.27
CA SER A 37 7.51 -20.31 -1.79
C SER A 37 8.81 -20.02 -2.55
N ASP A 38 8.73 -19.27 -3.65
CA ASP A 38 9.83 -18.99 -4.57
C ASP A 38 10.07 -17.47 -4.54
N ALA A 39 11.23 -17.07 -4.02
CA ALA A 39 11.60 -15.68 -3.86
C ALA A 39 11.63 -14.91 -5.19
N GLN A 40 12.15 -15.53 -6.27
CA GLN A 40 12.25 -14.87 -7.57
C GLN A 40 10.87 -14.60 -8.16
N ARG A 41 9.92 -15.52 -7.97
CA ARG A 41 8.55 -15.32 -8.43
C ARG A 41 7.84 -14.20 -7.69
N VAL A 42 8.00 -14.13 -6.36
CA VAL A 42 7.42 -13.02 -5.59
C VAL A 42 8.04 -11.71 -6.03
N GLU A 43 9.35 -11.68 -6.22
CA GLU A 43 10.04 -10.45 -6.59
C GLU A 43 9.65 -9.95 -7.98
N ALA A 44 9.72 -10.81 -8.99
CA ALA A 44 9.34 -10.46 -10.35
C ALA A 44 7.86 -10.08 -10.43
N GLY A 45 6.98 -10.81 -9.72
CA GLY A 45 5.56 -10.51 -9.68
C GLY A 45 5.26 -9.17 -9.01
N ALA A 46 5.92 -8.87 -7.89
CA ALA A 46 5.75 -7.61 -7.18
C ALA A 46 6.28 -6.43 -8.00
N SER A 47 7.41 -6.59 -8.69
CA SER A 47 7.98 -5.57 -9.57
C SER A 47 7.06 -5.27 -10.76
N VAL A 48 6.54 -6.30 -11.43
CA VAL A 48 5.61 -6.14 -12.57
C VAL A 48 4.31 -5.49 -12.12
N LEU A 49 3.75 -5.93 -10.99
CA LEU A 49 2.54 -5.34 -10.45
C LEU A 49 2.78 -3.88 -10.03
N ALA A 50 3.93 -3.58 -9.41
CA ALA A 50 4.30 -2.22 -9.05
C ALA A 50 4.37 -1.31 -10.27
N ALA A 51 5.04 -1.73 -11.34
CA ALA A 51 5.18 -0.94 -12.56
C ALA A 51 3.81 -0.64 -13.20
N ARG A 52 2.93 -1.65 -13.28
CA ARG A 52 1.55 -1.50 -13.77
C ARG A 52 0.75 -0.51 -12.92
N LEU A 53 0.80 -0.64 -11.60
CA LEU A 53 0.07 0.24 -10.70
C LEU A 53 0.64 1.66 -10.71
N HIS A 54 1.96 1.84 -10.84
CA HIS A 54 2.57 3.16 -11.02
C HIS A 54 2.09 3.83 -12.31
N GLN A 55 1.96 3.10 -13.41
CA GLN A 55 1.42 3.66 -14.66
C GLN A 55 -0.01 4.17 -14.49
N ARG A 56 -0.81 3.53 -13.62
CA ARG A 56 -2.21 3.91 -13.40
C ARG A 56 -2.41 4.96 -12.33
N PHE A 57 -1.71 4.83 -11.20
CA PHE A 57 -1.95 5.62 -10.00
C PHE A 57 -0.81 6.60 -9.67
N GLY A 58 0.30 6.56 -10.43
CA GLY A 58 1.45 7.46 -10.27
C GLY A 58 2.10 7.32 -8.91
N ASP A 59 2.44 8.46 -8.31
CA ASP A 59 3.13 8.58 -7.02
C ASP A 59 2.30 8.08 -5.81
N ARG A 60 1.04 7.67 -6.05
CA ARG A 60 0.21 7.01 -5.03
C ARG A 60 0.72 5.62 -4.67
N VAL A 61 1.56 5.00 -5.50
CA VAL A 61 2.11 3.66 -5.27
C VAL A 61 3.46 3.75 -4.55
N ILE A 62 3.62 2.97 -3.49
CA ILE A 62 4.83 2.88 -2.69
C ILE A 62 5.24 1.40 -2.61
N GLY A 63 6.52 1.14 -2.87
CA GLY A 63 7.07 -0.21 -2.95
C GLY A 63 7.30 -0.68 -4.41
N PRO A 64 7.71 -1.93 -4.63
CA PRO A 64 7.51 -3.08 -3.75
C PRO A 64 8.57 -3.16 -2.64
N ASP A 65 8.15 -2.95 -1.40
CA ASP A 65 9.03 -3.06 -0.25
C ASP A 65 9.05 -4.49 0.29
N THR A 66 10.20 -4.87 0.86
CA THR A 66 10.28 -6.09 1.66
C THR A 66 9.72 -5.78 3.04
N PRO A 67 8.65 -6.46 3.50
CA PRO A 67 8.13 -6.23 4.85
C PRO A 67 9.20 -6.59 5.90
N ALA A 68 9.08 -6.02 7.10
CA ALA A 68 9.96 -6.33 8.24
C ALA A 68 10.11 -7.84 8.50
N LEU A 69 9.09 -8.63 8.11
CA LEU A 69 9.14 -10.08 8.06
C LEU A 69 9.07 -10.57 6.61
N ALA A 70 10.23 -10.70 5.97
CA ALA A 70 10.38 -11.10 4.57
C ALA A 70 9.93 -12.56 4.26
N ARG A 71 9.73 -13.39 5.30
CA ARG A 71 9.35 -14.80 5.19
C ARG A 71 8.41 -15.22 6.33
N ILE A 72 7.28 -15.84 6.02
CA ILE A 72 6.34 -16.45 7.00
C ILE A 72 5.95 -17.84 6.51
N ASN A 73 6.08 -18.87 7.36
CA ASN A 73 5.70 -20.25 7.03
C ASN A 73 6.28 -20.72 5.67
N ASP A 74 7.59 -20.48 5.46
CA ASP A 74 8.31 -20.80 4.22
C ASP A 74 7.88 -20.05 2.95
N LEU A 75 7.01 -19.05 3.07
CA LEU A 75 6.63 -18.18 1.97
C LEU A 75 7.41 -16.88 2.01
N HIS A 76 8.01 -16.52 0.89
CA HIS A 76 8.56 -15.19 0.65
C HIS A 76 7.43 -14.19 0.48
N ILE A 77 7.62 -12.97 0.98
CA ILE A 77 6.60 -11.94 0.99
C ILE A 77 7.15 -10.64 0.42
N ARG A 78 6.37 -10.00 -0.46
CA ARG A 78 6.57 -8.59 -0.86
C ARG A 78 5.28 -7.82 -0.70
N GLN A 79 5.41 -6.53 -0.41
CA GLN A 79 4.27 -5.66 -0.18
C GLN A 79 4.32 -4.44 -1.09
N LEU A 80 3.15 -4.04 -1.58
CA LEU A 80 2.95 -2.73 -2.18
C LEU A 80 1.90 -1.98 -1.35
N THR A 81 2.08 -0.68 -1.24
CA THR A 81 1.14 0.19 -0.53
C THR A 81 0.66 1.26 -1.48
N LEU A 82 -0.65 1.40 -1.65
CA LEU A 82 -1.26 2.51 -2.37
C LEU A 82 -1.84 3.50 -1.36
N LYS A 83 -1.55 4.78 -1.54
CA LYS A 83 -2.11 5.88 -0.77
C LYS A 83 -3.06 6.69 -1.64
N PHE A 84 -4.31 6.77 -1.24
CA PHE A 84 -5.33 7.58 -1.90
C PHE A 84 -5.76 8.72 -0.98
N GLU A 85 -5.90 9.92 -1.53
CA GLU A 85 -6.41 11.09 -0.82
C GLU A 85 -7.85 10.83 -0.37
N ARG A 86 -8.24 11.25 0.85
CA ARG A 86 -9.63 11.05 1.32
C ARG A 86 -10.69 11.74 0.47
N SER A 87 -10.34 12.79 -0.27
CA SER A 87 -11.21 13.45 -1.24
C SER A 87 -11.56 12.55 -2.43
N LEU A 88 -10.70 11.57 -2.74
CA LEU A 88 -10.93 10.61 -3.81
C LEU A 88 -11.86 9.51 -3.31
N SER A 89 -13.07 9.43 -3.89
CA SER A 89 -14.02 8.38 -3.52
C SER A 89 -13.46 7.00 -3.89
N PRO A 90 -13.55 5.99 -3.00
CA PRO A 90 -13.16 4.62 -3.29
C PRO A 90 -13.79 4.02 -4.55
N GLN A 91 -14.97 4.48 -4.92
CA GLN A 91 -15.67 4.06 -6.14
C GLN A 91 -14.89 4.42 -7.41
N GLN A 92 -14.01 5.42 -7.36
CA GLN A 92 -13.22 5.86 -8.50
C GLN A 92 -11.98 5.00 -8.74
N TYR A 93 -11.33 4.49 -7.68
CA TYR A 93 -10.08 3.73 -7.81
C TYR A 93 -10.24 2.22 -7.58
N ARG A 94 -11.24 1.76 -6.81
CA ARG A 94 -11.42 0.32 -6.54
C ARG A 94 -11.65 -0.51 -7.80
N PRO A 95 -12.56 -0.14 -8.73
CA PRO A 95 -12.80 -0.95 -9.93
C PRO A 95 -11.56 -1.02 -10.82
N LEU A 96 -10.81 0.08 -10.89
CA LEU A 96 -9.56 0.15 -11.63
C LEU A 96 -8.49 -0.75 -11.01
N LEU A 97 -8.32 -0.69 -9.68
CA LEU A 97 -7.39 -1.54 -8.97
C LEU A 97 -7.76 -3.02 -9.13
N GLU A 98 -9.03 -3.37 -8.91
CA GLU A 98 -9.53 -4.73 -9.08
C GLU A 98 -9.28 -5.27 -10.49
N ALA A 99 -9.53 -4.47 -11.53
CA ALA A 99 -9.26 -4.86 -12.92
C ALA A 99 -7.76 -5.16 -13.17
N ASP A 100 -6.85 -4.33 -12.64
CA ASP A 100 -5.41 -4.58 -12.77
C ASP A 100 -4.96 -5.83 -12.02
N LEU A 101 -5.50 -6.06 -10.82
CA LEU A 101 -5.17 -7.25 -10.03
C LEU A 101 -5.74 -8.52 -10.65
N GLU A 102 -6.90 -8.44 -11.29
CA GLU A 102 -7.52 -9.55 -12.00
C GLU A 102 -6.74 -9.89 -13.28
N GLU A 103 -6.35 -8.87 -14.06
CA GLU A 103 -5.51 -9.07 -15.25
C GLU A 103 -4.14 -9.64 -14.89
N PHE A 104 -3.53 -9.14 -13.81
CA PHE A 104 -2.28 -9.69 -13.28
C PHE A 104 -2.43 -11.17 -12.89
N GLN A 105 -3.53 -11.56 -12.24
CA GLN A 105 -3.76 -12.95 -11.84
C GLN A 105 -4.12 -13.88 -13.00
N LYS A 106 -4.64 -13.35 -14.13
CA LYS A 106 -4.91 -14.12 -15.36
C LYS A 106 -3.63 -14.55 -16.08
N ASP A 107 -2.53 -13.85 -15.85
CA ASP A 107 -1.23 -14.21 -16.44
C ASP A 107 -0.70 -15.51 -15.85
N ALA A 108 -0.48 -16.51 -16.72
CA ALA A 108 0.01 -17.83 -16.33
C ALA A 108 1.37 -17.78 -15.61
N ARG A 109 2.19 -16.74 -15.83
CA ARG A 109 3.47 -16.52 -15.15
C ARG A 109 3.30 -16.36 -13.63
N TRP A 110 2.19 -15.79 -13.19
CA TRP A 110 1.89 -15.51 -11.77
C TRP A 110 0.94 -16.53 -11.16
N LYS A 111 0.63 -17.63 -11.87
CA LYS A 111 -0.19 -18.71 -11.35
C LYS A 111 0.39 -19.24 -10.04
N ARG A 112 -0.48 -19.42 -9.04
CA ARG A 112 -0.14 -19.84 -7.65
C ARG A 112 0.55 -18.77 -6.79
N LEU A 113 0.87 -17.60 -7.32
CA LEU A 113 1.27 -16.46 -6.49
C LEU A 113 0.04 -15.96 -5.73
N ARG A 114 0.11 -15.95 -4.40
CA ARG A 114 -1.01 -15.53 -3.56
C ARG A 114 -0.96 -14.02 -3.42
N LEU A 115 -2.00 -13.35 -3.90
CA LEU A 115 -2.20 -11.91 -3.75
C LEU A 115 -3.32 -11.66 -2.73
N THR A 116 -3.06 -10.81 -1.75
CA THR A 116 -4.04 -10.39 -0.74
C THR A 116 -4.12 -8.86 -0.73
N VAL A 117 -5.34 -8.34 -0.67
CA VAL A 117 -5.63 -6.90 -0.61
C VAL A 117 -6.18 -6.58 0.77
N ASP A 118 -5.56 -5.63 1.45
CA ASP A 118 -5.98 -5.12 2.76
C ASP A 118 -6.25 -3.62 2.64
N VAL A 119 -7.46 -3.19 3.01
CA VAL A 119 -7.93 -1.80 2.88
C VAL A 119 -8.05 -1.20 4.27
N ASP A 120 -7.35 -0.09 4.48
CA ASP A 120 -7.17 0.58 5.78
C ASP A 120 -6.64 -0.38 6.87
N PRO A 121 -5.46 -1.00 6.68
CA PRO A 121 -4.85 -1.86 7.70
C PRO A 121 -4.62 -1.07 8.99
N VAL A 122 -5.16 -1.59 10.10
CA VAL A 122 -5.07 -1.03 11.46
C VAL A 122 -3.67 -1.15 12.07
#